data_AF-A0A352BFR9-F1
#
_entry.id   AF-A0A352BFR9-F1
#
_cell.length_a   1.000
_cell.length_b   1.000
_cell.length_c   1.000
_cell.angle_alpha   90.00
_cell.angle_beta   90.00
_cell.angle_gamma   90.00
#
_symmetry.space_group_name_H-M   'P 1'
#
loop_
_entity.id
_entity.type
_entity.pdbx_description
1 polymer ?
#
loop_
_entity_poly.entity_id
_entity_poly.type
_entity_poly.pdbx_seq_one_letter_code
_entity_poly.pdbx_strand_id
1 'polypeptide(L)'
;MEYKYYYSLKNIKPFEECVAEFKKISAYNEKKGLNYDCKFIYLLDEKDLLDADIEKKAKIIMKKLLFSGIRKNEYTISFNHQTMNGNLNGQSLKALYNLERKFGRVNFGIENGDTTWHSDEVAHANSQLDDIANEIKQNNMSPVEMLLSAYIEVIKRPYKEVSAKESLFKSRTIYGILNSDKIVCVGYTEYFNEIISRLDLPNVKTFFNFVQVGSKKNPEYHQNMIIYLKDEKYGIDGYYYFDPTWDSIKEGDKQPRLNFFMLPIDEIKNINIRRIQPMNTDFDCITKPEKYKDRGTMVFNIPTANNRISVFSTGAMVNKNALKFLKQDEQLKPIFETMHRQHPNEEKMFRNYEFFAYNMLNRRSQNIDGLKMEEIIKNTVSKLRPNFSNTQIEQETEQICKENCKYAQENFDYLSNSVFKNLMHKKEAYNQDTNDLTNQQ
;
A
#
# COMPACT_ATOMS: atom_id res chain seq x y z
N MET A 1 8.16 -2.77 25.17
CA MET A 1 8.55 -2.15 23.89
C MET A 1 9.99 -2.54 23.66
N GLU A 2 10.28 -3.17 22.53
CA GLU A 2 11.63 -3.58 22.18
C GLU A 2 12.40 -2.38 21.64
N TYR A 3 13.67 -2.24 22.04
CA TYR A 3 14.55 -1.18 21.58
C TYR A 3 15.67 -1.78 20.75
N LYS A 4 15.79 -1.39 19.48
CA LYS A 4 16.74 -2.02 18.55
C LYS A 4 17.91 -1.11 18.22
N TYR A 5 19.14 -1.57 18.41
CA TYR A 5 20.36 -0.88 17.97
C TYR A 5 20.90 -1.55 16.71
N TYR A 6 20.95 -0.83 15.59
CA TYR A 6 21.30 -1.41 14.30
C TYR A 6 22.78 -1.22 13.96
N TYR A 7 23.44 -2.32 13.60
CA TYR A 7 24.75 -2.33 12.96
C TYR A 7 24.63 -2.88 11.54
N SER A 8 25.15 -2.16 10.55
CA SER A 8 25.30 -2.64 9.18
C SER A 8 26.74 -2.47 8.71
N LEU A 9 27.19 -3.28 7.74
CA LEU A 9 28.53 -3.12 7.14
C LEU A 9 28.69 -1.79 6.38
N LYS A 10 27.57 -1.13 6.04
CA LYS A 10 27.54 0.20 5.41
C LYS A 10 27.58 1.34 6.45
N ASN A 11 27.60 1.02 7.74
CA ASN A 11 27.66 2.04 8.79
C ASN A 11 28.98 2.81 8.72
N ILE A 12 28.88 4.11 8.99
CA ILE A 12 30.04 5.01 9.08
C ILE A 12 30.86 4.71 10.35
N LYS A 13 30.20 4.24 11.41
CA LYS A 13 30.85 3.93 12.69
C LYS A 13 31.48 2.53 12.70
N PRO A 14 32.69 2.36 13.25
CA PRO A 14 33.28 1.06 13.51
C PRO A 14 32.39 0.18 14.40
N PHE A 15 32.48 -1.14 14.22
CA PHE A 15 31.68 -2.11 14.97
C PHE A 15 31.90 -1.99 16.48
N GLU A 16 33.14 -1.80 16.91
CA GLU A 16 33.53 -1.74 18.32
C GLU A 16 32.90 -0.51 19.01
N GLU A 17 32.81 0.62 18.29
CA GLU A 17 32.10 1.81 18.74
C GLU A 17 30.60 1.54 18.87
N CYS A 18 30.00 0.90 17.87
CA CYS A 18 28.59 0.49 17.90
C CYS A 18 28.26 -0.41 19.10
N VAL A 19 29.12 -1.38 19.42
CA VAL A 19 28.95 -2.25 20.59
C VAL A 19 29.05 -1.45 21.90
N ALA A 20 30.01 -0.53 22.00
CA ALA A 20 30.17 0.31 23.19
C ALA A 20 28.92 1.19 23.42
N GLU A 21 28.37 1.78 22.35
CA GLU A 21 27.13 2.56 22.41
C GLU A 21 25.93 1.70 22.84
N PHE A 22 25.75 0.53 22.22
CA PHE A 22 24.69 -0.42 22.59
C PHE A 22 24.75 -0.77 24.07
N LYS A 23 25.93 -1.12 24.59
CA LYS A 23 26.12 -1.46 26.02
C LYS A 23 25.80 -0.29 26.94
N LYS A 24 26.20 0.92 26.56
CA LYS A 24 25.89 2.15 27.31
C LYS A 24 24.38 2.39 27.39
N ILE A 25 23.66 2.20 26.28
CA ILE A 25 22.19 2.35 26.23
C ILE A 25 21.51 1.26 27.05
N SER A 26 21.94 0.00 26.92
CA SER A 26 21.37 -1.12 27.66
C SER A 26 21.53 -0.93 29.18
N ALA A 27 22.74 -0.58 29.65
CA ALA A 27 23.00 -0.30 31.06
C ALA A 27 22.23 0.92 31.59
N TYR A 28 22.04 1.96 30.77
CA TYR A 28 21.23 3.12 31.13
C TYR A 28 19.77 2.75 31.35
N ASN A 29 19.18 1.94 30.45
CA ASN A 29 17.79 1.50 30.55
C ASN A 29 17.57 0.64 31.80
N GLU A 30 18.47 -0.31 32.07
CA GLU A 30 18.46 -1.13 33.27
C GLU A 30 18.53 -0.28 34.55
N LYS A 31 19.47 0.67 34.62
CA LYS A 31 19.63 1.58 35.76
C LYS A 31 18.39 2.46 36.01
N LYS A 32 17.68 2.83 34.96
CA LYS A 32 16.45 3.65 35.07
C LYS A 32 15.20 2.84 35.35
N GLY A 33 15.30 1.51 35.49
CA GLY A 33 14.13 0.63 35.62
C GLY A 33 13.21 0.69 34.41
N LEU A 34 13.73 1.12 33.26
CA LEU A 34 12.98 1.16 32.02
C LEU A 34 12.92 -0.27 31.48
N ASN A 35 11.72 -0.85 31.46
CA ASN A 35 11.49 -2.22 31.03
C ASN A 35 11.50 -2.33 29.48
N TYR A 36 12.58 -1.85 28.85
CA TYR A 36 12.84 -1.96 27.41
C TYR A 36 13.84 -3.08 27.16
N ASP A 37 13.42 -4.11 26.42
CA ASP A 37 14.32 -5.16 25.95
C ASP A 37 15.17 -4.59 24.80
N CYS A 38 16.47 -4.40 25.06
CA CYS A 38 17.39 -3.81 24.09
C CYS A 38 18.05 -4.91 23.24
N LYS A 39 17.83 -4.90 21.92
CA LYS A 39 18.42 -5.85 20.97
C LYS A 39 19.46 -5.17 20.07
N PHE A 40 20.59 -5.83 19.87
CA PHE A 40 21.58 -5.48 18.87
C PHE A 40 21.23 -6.19 17.55
N ILE A 41 20.87 -5.43 16.52
CA ILE A 41 20.52 -5.96 15.21
C ILE A 41 21.75 -5.88 14.31
N TYR A 42 22.32 -7.04 13.96
CA TYR A 42 23.34 -7.13 12.93
C TYR A 42 22.65 -7.28 11.57
N LEU A 43 22.61 -6.19 10.81
CA LEU A 43 21.85 -6.04 9.58
C LEU A 43 22.71 -6.35 8.35
N LEU A 44 22.29 -7.35 7.58
CA LEU A 44 22.83 -7.74 6.28
C LEU A 44 21.90 -7.29 5.15
N ASP A 45 22.36 -7.31 3.89
CA ASP A 45 21.45 -7.11 2.76
C ASP A 45 20.69 -8.44 2.51
N GLU A 46 19.41 -8.40 2.11
CA GLU A 46 18.64 -9.62 1.81
C GLU A 46 19.34 -10.55 0.82
N LYS A 47 19.99 -10.01 -0.21
CA LYS A 47 20.76 -10.79 -1.20
C LYS A 47 21.85 -11.67 -0.57
N ASP A 48 22.34 -11.33 0.64
CA ASP A 48 23.31 -12.14 1.35
C ASP A 48 22.73 -13.51 1.75
N LEU A 49 21.41 -13.66 1.86
CA LEU A 49 20.74 -14.96 2.06
C LEU A 49 21.04 -15.96 0.95
N LEU A 50 21.31 -15.48 -0.26
CA LEU A 50 21.60 -16.30 -1.44
C LEU A 50 23.10 -16.60 -1.59
N ASP A 51 23.94 -16.11 -0.68
CA ASP A 51 25.36 -16.44 -0.67
C ASP A 51 25.57 -17.90 -0.24
N ALA A 52 26.33 -18.66 -1.04
CA ALA A 52 26.70 -20.03 -0.73
C ALA A 52 27.41 -20.17 0.64
N ASP A 53 28.09 -19.12 1.09
CA ASP A 53 28.81 -19.05 2.36
C ASP A 53 28.01 -18.38 3.49
N ILE A 54 26.69 -18.14 3.33
CA ILE A 54 25.89 -17.41 4.33
C ILE A 54 25.97 -18.01 5.74
N GLU A 55 25.97 -19.34 5.85
CA GLU A 55 26.11 -20.00 7.16
C GLU A 55 27.47 -19.73 7.82
N LYS A 56 28.54 -19.70 7.01
CA LYS A 56 29.90 -19.39 7.47
C LYS A 56 29.99 -17.93 7.91
N LYS A 57 29.40 -17.02 7.13
CA LYS A 57 29.27 -15.60 7.50
C LYS A 57 28.51 -15.42 8.81
N ALA A 58 27.36 -16.07 8.96
CA ALA A 58 26.57 -16.04 10.19
C ALA A 58 27.39 -16.53 11.40
N LYS A 59 28.14 -17.64 11.27
CA LYS A 59 29.04 -18.12 12.34
C LYS A 59 30.12 -17.11 12.72
N ILE A 60 30.72 -16.42 11.74
CA ILE A 60 31.74 -15.39 11.98
C ILE A 60 31.12 -14.21 12.75
N ILE A 61 29.94 -13.74 12.31
CA ILE A 61 29.20 -12.66 12.97
C ILE A 61 28.86 -13.03 14.42
N MET A 62 28.31 -14.23 14.64
CA MET A 62 27.99 -14.74 15.97
C MET A 62 29.22 -14.76 16.88
N LYS A 63 30.35 -15.28 16.38
CA LYS A 63 31.62 -15.28 17.14
C LYS A 63 32.07 -13.86 17.49
N LYS A 64 31.97 -12.93 16.54
CA LYS A 64 32.33 -11.53 16.74
C LYS A 64 31.48 -10.88 17.83
N LEU A 65 30.15 -11.03 17.76
CA LEU A 65 29.20 -10.50 18.75
C LEU A 65 29.46 -11.06 20.16
N LEU A 66 29.66 -12.37 20.25
CA LEU A 66 29.96 -13.05 21.53
C LEU A 66 31.30 -12.60 22.11
N PHE A 67 32.35 -12.50 21.28
CA PHE A 67 33.67 -12.03 21.71
C PHE A 67 33.62 -10.58 22.22
N SER A 68 32.77 -9.75 21.62
CA SER A 68 32.51 -8.38 22.08
C SER A 68 31.59 -8.31 23.30
N GLY A 69 31.18 -9.45 23.86
CA GLY A 69 30.39 -9.54 25.09
C GLY A 69 28.91 -9.22 24.94
N ILE A 70 28.33 -9.38 23.75
CA ILE A 70 26.87 -9.35 23.54
C ILE A 70 26.34 -10.78 23.69
N ARG A 71 25.36 -11.00 24.57
CA ARG A 71 24.80 -12.33 24.85
C ARG A 71 23.88 -12.78 23.72
N LYS A 72 23.67 -14.10 23.58
CA LYS A 72 22.85 -14.68 22.49
C LYS A 72 21.42 -14.16 22.43
N ASN A 73 20.82 -13.85 23.58
CA ASN A 73 19.47 -13.31 23.68
C ASN A 73 19.41 -11.79 23.49
N GLU A 74 20.54 -11.11 23.31
CA GLU A 74 20.64 -9.66 23.13
C GLU A 74 20.89 -9.26 21.69
N TYR A 75 20.97 -10.21 20.75
CA TYR A 75 21.17 -9.88 19.34
C TYR A 75 20.30 -10.69 18.40
N THR A 76 20.06 -10.09 17.23
CA THR A 76 19.41 -10.71 16.09
C THR A 76 20.29 -10.48 14.86
N ILE A 77 20.49 -11.50 14.04
CA ILE A 77 21.11 -11.35 12.72
C ILE A 77 19.96 -11.21 11.72
N SER A 78 19.73 -10.00 11.25
CA SER A 78 18.57 -9.67 10.42
C SER A 78 19.00 -9.29 9.01
N PHE A 79 18.09 -9.45 8.06
CA PHE A 79 18.32 -9.14 6.66
C PHE A 79 17.39 -8.00 6.24
N ASN A 80 17.96 -6.90 5.77
CA ASN A 80 17.19 -5.74 5.33
C ASN A 80 16.42 -6.09 4.05
N HIS A 81 15.09 -6.18 4.16
CA HIS A 81 14.22 -6.38 3.00
C HIS A 81 14.22 -5.11 2.15
N GLN A 82 14.86 -5.16 0.99
CA GLN A 82 14.94 -3.99 0.12
C GLN A 82 13.74 -3.88 -0.82
N THR A 83 12.95 -4.93 -0.97
CA THR A 83 11.72 -4.93 -1.77
C THR A 83 10.54 -4.57 -0.88
N MET A 84 9.77 -3.54 -1.24
CA MET A 84 8.46 -3.31 -0.62
C MET A 84 7.46 -4.40 -1.01
N ASN A 85 7.74 -5.09 -2.11
CA ASN A 85 6.98 -6.24 -2.54
C ASN A 85 7.27 -7.38 -1.56
N GLY A 86 6.40 -7.60 -0.57
CA GLY A 86 6.53 -8.56 0.53
C GLY A 86 6.77 -10.03 0.13
N ASN A 87 6.98 -10.30 -1.16
CA ASN A 87 7.45 -11.56 -1.67
C ASN A 87 8.97 -11.72 -1.52
N LEU A 88 9.40 -12.21 -0.36
CA LEU A 88 10.71 -12.82 -0.25
C LEU A 88 10.75 -14.05 -1.16
N ASN A 89 11.66 -14.07 -2.14
CA ASN A 89 11.73 -15.19 -3.09
C ASN A 89 11.93 -16.53 -2.34
N GLY A 90 11.41 -17.62 -2.91
CA GLY A 90 11.42 -18.93 -2.24
C GLY A 90 12.81 -19.45 -1.85
N GLN A 91 13.87 -19.04 -2.55
CA GLN A 91 15.25 -19.42 -2.20
C GLN A 91 15.74 -18.67 -0.95
N SER A 92 15.51 -17.36 -0.88
CA SER A 92 15.84 -16.52 0.27
C SER A 92 15.08 -16.98 1.53
N LEU A 93 13.78 -17.29 1.40
CA LEU A 93 12.98 -17.79 2.52
C LEU A 93 13.49 -19.14 3.02
N LYS A 94 13.81 -20.07 2.10
CA LYS A 94 14.39 -21.37 2.44
C LYS A 94 15.75 -21.21 3.12
N ALA A 95 16.59 -20.28 2.67
CA ALA A 95 17.88 -19.99 3.29
C ALA A 95 17.69 -19.46 4.72
N LEU A 96 16.76 -18.52 4.92
CA LEU A 96 16.44 -17.99 6.25
C LEU A 96 15.96 -19.09 7.19
N TYR A 97 15.00 -19.91 6.76
CA TYR A 97 14.51 -21.05 7.53
C TYR A 97 15.63 -22.03 7.94
N ASN A 98 16.57 -22.31 7.03
CA ASN A 98 17.72 -23.16 7.34
C ASN A 98 18.65 -22.54 8.39
N LEU A 99 18.87 -21.21 8.34
CA LEU A 99 19.65 -20.51 9.37
C LEU A 99 18.97 -20.59 10.74
N GLU A 100 17.67 -20.28 10.81
CA GLU A 100 16.88 -20.35 12.04
C GLU A 100 16.94 -21.74 12.67
N ARG A 101 16.75 -22.80 11.88
CA ARG A 101 16.83 -24.19 12.36
C ARG A 101 18.22 -24.59 12.82
N LYS A 102 19.25 -24.23 12.06
CA LYS A 102 20.63 -24.63 12.33
C LYS A 102 21.18 -23.95 13.58
N PHE A 103 20.78 -22.71 13.80
CA PHE A 103 21.33 -21.86 14.85
C PHE A 103 20.31 -21.51 15.93
N GLY A 104 19.23 -22.29 16.12
CA GLY A 104 17.99 -21.98 16.89
C GLY A 104 18.09 -21.46 18.34
N ARG A 105 19.28 -21.13 18.84
CA ARG A 105 19.53 -20.27 20.00
C ARG A 105 19.88 -18.81 19.62
N VAL A 106 19.83 -18.45 18.35
CA VAL A 106 20.09 -17.11 17.80
C VAL A 106 18.90 -16.71 16.94
N ASN A 107 18.44 -15.48 17.09
CA ASN A 107 17.35 -14.95 16.29
C ASN A 107 17.87 -14.55 14.91
N PHE A 108 17.24 -15.08 13.88
CA PHE A 108 17.34 -14.59 12.51
C PHE A 108 15.99 -14.06 12.07
N GLY A 109 15.96 -13.20 11.05
CA GLY A 109 14.72 -12.75 10.45
C GLY A 109 14.92 -11.71 9.37
N ILE A 110 13.81 -11.28 8.79
CA ILE A 110 13.74 -10.19 7.83
C ILE A 110 13.42 -8.89 8.58
N GLU A 111 14.26 -7.87 8.40
CA GLU A 111 13.96 -6.54 8.91
C GLU A 111 13.04 -5.82 7.93
N ASN A 112 11.85 -5.46 8.41
CA ASN A 112 10.93 -4.59 7.68
C ASN A 112 10.40 -3.54 8.67
N GLY A 113 10.87 -2.30 8.50
CA GLY A 113 10.61 -1.24 9.46
C GLY A 113 11.42 -1.38 10.74
N ASP A 114 10.74 -1.28 11.89
CA ASP A 114 11.33 -1.55 13.21
C ASP A 114 11.07 -2.98 13.71
N THR A 115 10.49 -3.85 12.88
CA THR A 115 10.06 -5.19 13.24
C THR A 115 10.91 -6.22 12.49
N THR A 116 11.30 -7.28 13.21
CA THR A 116 11.98 -8.43 12.62
C THR A 116 10.96 -9.54 12.47
N TRP A 117 10.82 -10.06 11.25
CA TRP A 117 9.87 -11.11 10.89
C TRP A 117 10.60 -12.43 10.70
N HIS A 118 10.17 -13.47 11.41
CA HIS A 118 10.76 -14.80 11.30
C HIS A 118 10.29 -15.53 10.04
N SER A 119 11.02 -16.58 9.65
CA SER A 119 10.69 -17.32 8.42
C SER A 119 9.26 -17.86 8.39
N ASP A 120 8.73 -18.31 9.54
CA ASP A 120 7.35 -18.81 9.62
C ASP A 120 6.30 -17.70 9.42
N GLU A 121 6.54 -16.49 9.95
CA GLU A 121 5.64 -15.32 9.77
C GLU A 121 5.65 -14.81 8.34
N VAL A 122 6.84 -14.81 7.70
CA VAL A 122 7.01 -14.46 6.29
C VAL A 122 6.34 -15.50 5.39
N ALA A 123 6.53 -16.80 5.69
CA ALA A 123 5.91 -17.89 4.95
C ALA A 123 4.38 -17.85 5.07
N HIS A 124 3.84 -17.59 6.27
CA HIS A 124 2.41 -17.48 6.50
C HIS A 124 1.78 -16.32 5.70
N ALA A 125 2.42 -15.15 5.70
CA ALA A 125 1.97 -14.01 4.91
C ALA A 125 2.02 -14.28 3.40
N ASN A 126 3.11 -14.88 2.91
CA ASN A 126 3.24 -15.23 1.49
C ASN A 126 2.19 -16.25 1.04
N SER A 127 1.94 -17.29 1.84
CA SER A 127 0.91 -18.29 1.53
C SER A 127 -0.47 -17.65 1.38
N GLN A 128 -0.88 -16.79 2.32
CA GLN A 128 -2.17 -16.08 2.23
C GLN A 128 -2.28 -15.26 0.94
N LEU A 129 -1.22 -14.53 0.56
CA LEU A 129 -1.21 -13.72 -0.65
C LEU A 129 -1.26 -14.57 -1.93
N ASP A 130 -0.52 -15.67 -1.94
CA ASP A 130 -0.49 -16.59 -3.08
C ASP A 130 -1.84 -17.30 -3.22
N ASP A 131 -2.47 -17.73 -2.13
CA ASP A 131 -3.80 -18.35 -2.13
C ASP A 131 -4.85 -17.39 -2.71
N ILE A 132 -4.89 -16.13 -2.23
CA ILE A 132 -5.79 -15.09 -2.75
C ILE A 132 -5.53 -14.83 -4.24
N ALA A 133 -4.28 -14.62 -4.63
CA ALA A 133 -3.95 -14.33 -6.02
C ALA A 133 -4.29 -15.51 -6.95
N ASN A 134 -4.06 -16.74 -6.50
CA ASN A 134 -4.38 -17.95 -7.26
C ASN A 134 -5.90 -18.12 -7.43
N GLU A 135 -6.69 -17.88 -6.38
CA GLU A 135 -8.15 -17.89 -6.47
C GLU A 135 -8.67 -16.89 -7.51
N ILE A 136 -8.15 -15.66 -7.48
CA ILE A 136 -8.53 -14.62 -8.45
C ILE A 136 -8.15 -15.03 -9.89
N LYS A 137 -6.93 -15.52 -10.10
CA LYS A 137 -6.43 -15.93 -11.43
C LYS A 137 -7.24 -17.06 -12.05
N GLN A 138 -7.79 -17.97 -11.25
CA GLN A 138 -8.55 -19.12 -11.74
C GLN A 138 -9.91 -18.74 -12.33
N ASN A 139 -10.41 -17.53 -12.07
CA ASN A 139 -11.79 -17.15 -12.36
C ASN A 139 -12.04 -16.57 -13.78
N ASN A 140 -11.07 -16.63 -14.69
CA ASN A 140 -11.15 -16.08 -16.06
C ASN A 140 -11.77 -14.66 -16.09
N MET A 141 -11.28 -13.82 -15.19
CA MET A 141 -11.67 -12.43 -15.04
C MET A 141 -10.86 -11.54 -16.00
N SER A 142 -11.46 -10.46 -16.47
CA SER A 142 -10.75 -9.34 -17.08
C SER A 142 -9.92 -8.57 -16.05
N PRO A 143 -8.91 -7.78 -16.47
CA PRO A 143 -8.09 -6.98 -15.56
C PRO A 143 -8.87 -6.17 -14.51
N VAL A 144 -9.98 -5.51 -14.89
CA VAL A 144 -10.80 -4.72 -13.95
C VAL A 144 -11.55 -5.57 -12.94
N GLU A 145 -12.04 -6.74 -13.36
CA GLU A 145 -12.72 -7.69 -12.48
C GLU A 145 -11.74 -8.31 -11.47
N MET A 146 -10.51 -8.62 -11.91
CA MET A 146 -9.44 -9.07 -11.01
C MET A 146 -9.06 -7.99 -10.00
N LEU A 147 -8.98 -6.72 -10.42
CA LEU A 147 -8.76 -5.59 -9.51
C LEU A 147 -9.90 -5.42 -8.51
N LEU A 148 -11.16 -5.52 -8.96
CA LEU A 148 -12.32 -5.44 -8.06
C LEU A 148 -12.33 -6.60 -7.05
N SER A 149 -12.00 -7.81 -7.50
CA SER A 149 -11.89 -8.97 -6.63
C SER A 149 -10.81 -8.79 -5.55
N ALA A 150 -9.62 -8.32 -5.94
CA ALA A 150 -8.55 -8.00 -5.00
C ALA A 150 -8.95 -6.86 -4.04
N TYR A 151 -9.64 -5.83 -4.55
CA TYR A 151 -10.11 -4.71 -3.73
C TYR A 151 -11.13 -5.18 -2.68
N ILE A 152 -12.12 -5.97 -3.08
CA ILE A 152 -13.12 -6.57 -2.20
C ILE A 152 -12.45 -7.42 -1.11
N GLU A 153 -11.40 -8.18 -1.44
CA GLU A 153 -10.67 -8.96 -0.44
C GLU A 153 -9.99 -8.08 0.63
N VAL A 154 -9.37 -6.99 0.19
CA VAL A 154 -8.66 -6.05 1.08
C VAL A 154 -9.62 -5.31 2.01
N ILE A 155 -10.75 -4.79 1.50
CA ILE A 155 -11.68 -3.96 2.28
C ILE A 155 -12.51 -4.75 3.30
N LYS A 156 -12.53 -6.09 3.25
CA LYS A 156 -13.18 -6.94 4.27
C LYS A 156 -12.53 -6.84 5.65
N ARG A 157 -11.30 -6.34 5.73
CA ARG A 157 -10.63 -6.11 7.01
C ARG A 157 -11.17 -4.80 7.61
N PRO A 158 -11.53 -4.75 8.91
CA PRO A 158 -11.91 -3.51 9.56
C PRO A 158 -10.67 -2.67 9.91
N TYR A 159 -10.78 -1.34 9.79
CA TYR A 159 -9.70 -0.42 10.19
C TYR A 159 -9.39 -0.56 11.68
N LYS A 160 -8.13 -0.85 12.01
CA LYS A 160 -7.70 -1.07 13.40
C LYS A 160 -6.28 -0.61 13.63
N GLU A 161 -6.14 0.42 14.47
CA GLU A 161 -4.83 0.92 14.88
C GLU A 161 -4.16 0.01 15.90
N VAL A 162 -2.83 0.12 15.95
CA VAL A 162 -2.03 -0.50 17.01
C VAL A 162 -2.13 0.31 18.30
N SER A 163 -1.93 -0.33 19.44
CA SER A 163 -1.84 0.40 20.70
C SER A 163 -0.53 1.21 20.79
N ALA A 164 -0.47 2.20 21.68
CA ALA A 164 0.74 3.02 21.90
C ALA A 164 1.99 2.22 22.34
N LYS A 165 1.83 0.95 22.73
CA LYS A 165 2.91 0.06 23.17
C LYS A 165 3.43 -0.85 22.05
N GLU A 166 2.76 -0.87 20.91
CA GLU A 166 3.05 -1.73 19.77
C GLU A 166 3.75 -0.95 18.66
N SER A 167 4.49 -1.67 17.81
CA SER A 167 5.07 -1.10 16.60
C SER A 167 3.96 -0.69 15.63
N LEU A 168 4.12 0.51 15.03
CA LEU A 168 3.26 0.97 13.93
C LEU A 168 3.38 0.08 12.68
N PHE A 169 4.48 -0.66 12.52
CA PHE A 169 4.70 -1.52 11.36
C PHE A 169 3.80 -2.76 11.37
N LYS A 170 3.24 -3.14 12.53
CA LYS A 170 2.21 -4.18 12.60
C LYS A 170 0.96 -3.86 11.78
N SER A 171 0.60 -2.58 11.62
CA SER A 171 -0.58 -2.18 10.84
C SER A 171 -0.27 -1.61 9.46
N ARG A 172 1.01 -1.55 9.07
CA ARG A 172 1.49 -0.85 7.88
C ARG A 172 2.29 -1.72 6.91
N THR A 173 2.87 -2.83 7.39
CA THR A 173 3.64 -3.75 6.57
C THR A 173 2.84 -5.01 6.28
N ILE A 174 3.13 -5.65 5.15
CA ILE A 174 2.47 -6.88 4.72
C ILE A 174 2.57 -7.98 5.75
N TYR A 175 3.77 -8.22 6.28
CA TYR A 175 3.97 -9.21 7.32
C TYR A 175 3.20 -8.84 8.60
N GLY A 176 3.15 -7.56 8.98
CA GLY A 176 2.36 -7.12 10.12
C GLY A 176 0.88 -7.34 9.97
N ILE A 177 0.33 -6.99 8.82
CA ILE A 177 -1.10 -7.07 8.55
C ILE A 177 -1.53 -8.53 8.44
N LEU A 178 -0.75 -9.38 7.78
CA LEU A 178 -1.11 -10.78 7.57
C LEU A 178 -0.84 -11.67 8.79
N ASN A 179 -0.07 -11.18 9.77
CA ASN A 179 0.15 -11.83 11.07
C ASN A 179 -0.60 -11.15 12.22
N SER A 180 -1.51 -10.20 11.96
CA SER A 180 -2.30 -9.55 13.01
C SER A 180 -3.69 -9.11 12.52
N ASP A 181 -4.49 -8.57 13.42
CA ASP A 181 -5.78 -7.95 13.11
C ASP A 181 -5.67 -6.43 12.89
N LYS A 182 -4.44 -5.90 12.76
CA LYS A 182 -4.14 -4.48 12.69
C LYS A 182 -3.93 -4.05 11.26
N ILE A 183 -4.61 -2.99 10.85
CA ILE A 183 -4.44 -2.42 9.51
C ILE A 183 -4.88 -0.95 9.52
N VAL A 184 -4.05 -0.09 8.94
CA VAL A 184 -4.32 1.33 8.72
C VAL A 184 -4.04 1.70 7.26
N CYS A 185 -4.19 2.98 6.89
CA CYS A 185 -4.18 3.42 5.49
C CYS A 185 -3.01 2.89 4.65
N VAL A 186 -1.78 3.02 5.15
CA VAL A 186 -0.58 2.46 4.51
C VAL A 186 -0.77 0.96 4.27
N GLY A 187 -1.18 0.23 5.31
CA GLY A 187 -1.35 -1.22 5.23
C GLY A 187 -2.40 -1.68 4.22
N TYR A 188 -3.53 -0.97 4.10
CA TYR A 188 -4.54 -1.27 3.08
C TYR A 188 -3.95 -1.18 1.67
N THR A 189 -3.21 -0.11 1.39
CA THR A 189 -2.60 0.08 0.06
C THR A 189 -1.46 -0.88 -0.23
N GLU A 190 -0.62 -1.19 0.77
CA GLU A 190 0.41 -2.22 0.61
C GLU A 190 -0.26 -3.56 0.29
N TYR A 191 -1.26 -3.96 1.07
CA TYR A 191 -1.93 -5.25 0.90
C TYR A 191 -2.58 -5.38 -0.48
N PHE A 192 -3.25 -4.32 -0.94
CA PHE A 192 -3.81 -4.29 -2.29
C PHE A 192 -2.71 -4.37 -3.36
N ASN A 193 -1.63 -3.61 -3.22
CA ASN A 193 -0.52 -3.61 -4.16
C ASN A 193 0.18 -4.98 -4.26
N GLU A 194 0.32 -5.71 -3.15
CA GLU A 194 0.89 -7.07 -3.15
C GLU A 194 0.07 -8.07 -3.93
N ILE A 195 -1.26 -8.02 -3.76
CA ILE A 195 -2.17 -8.89 -4.48
C ILE A 195 -2.05 -8.56 -5.98
N ILE A 196 -2.15 -7.28 -6.37
CA ILE A 196 -2.01 -6.85 -7.78
C ILE A 196 -0.68 -7.31 -8.38
N SER A 197 0.42 -7.16 -7.63
CA SER A 197 1.75 -7.57 -8.08
C SER A 197 1.82 -9.07 -8.36
N ARG A 198 1.14 -9.89 -7.55
CA ARG A 198 1.03 -11.34 -7.76
C ARG A 198 0.08 -11.71 -8.89
N LEU A 199 -0.93 -10.90 -9.18
CA LEU A 199 -1.79 -11.09 -10.34
C LEU A 199 -1.02 -10.96 -11.66
N ASP A 200 0.13 -10.26 -11.64
CA ASP A 200 1.04 -10.08 -12.79
C ASP A 200 0.31 -9.54 -14.03
N LEU A 201 -0.43 -8.45 -13.83
CA LEU A 201 -1.24 -7.83 -14.87
C LEU A 201 -0.38 -6.86 -15.70
N PRO A 202 0.01 -7.18 -16.95
CA PRO A 202 0.90 -6.33 -17.74
C PRO A 202 0.29 -4.95 -18.05
N ASN A 203 -1.04 -4.92 -18.14
CA ASN A 203 -1.87 -3.76 -18.45
C ASN A 203 -2.27 -2.92 -17.22
N VAL A 204 -1.67 -3.21 -16.07
CA VAL A 204 -1.91 -2.49 -14.81
C VAL A 204 -0.61 -1.93 -14.28
N LYS A 205 -0.63 -0.67 -13.81
CA LYS A 205 0.51 -0.03 -13.13
C LYS A 205 0.04 0.71 -11.90
N THR A 206 0.67 0.44 -10.77
CA THR A 206 0.28 0.99 -9.47
C THR A 206 1.23 2.11 -9.04
N PHE A 207 0.67 3.14 -8.40
CA PHE A 207 1.38 4.25 -7.81
C PHE A 207 0.83 4.50 -6.41
N PHE A 208 1.70 4.58 -5.41
CA PHE A 208 1.29 4.98 -4.07
C PHE A 208 1.03 6.48 -4.05
N ASN A 209 -0.15 6.86 -3.58
CA ASN A 209 -0.60 8.24 -3.52
C ASN A 209 -0.59 8.75 -2.08
N PHE A 210 0.19 9.79 -1.79
CA PHE A 210 0.32 10.37 -0.46
C PHE A 210 -0.36 11.72 -0.40
N VAL A 211 -1.32 11.90 0.50
CA VAL A 211 -2.06 13.14 0.61
C VAL A 211 -2.20 13.57 2.06
N GLN A 212 -2.41 14.87 2.27
CA GLN A 212 -2.80 15.40 3.55
C GLN A 212 -4.31 15.61 3.55
N VAL A 213 -4.99 15.09 4.56
CA VAL A 213 -6.43 15.25 4.77
C VAL A 213 -6.67 16.10 6.02
N GLY A 214 -7.82 16.77 6.10
CA GLY A 214 -8.12 17.62 7.26
C GLY A 214 -7.83 19.10 7.06
N SER A 215 -7.89 19.83 8.17
CA SER A 215 -7.68 21.29 8.16
C SER A 215 -6.19 21.62 8.21
N LYS A 216 -5.81 22.83 7.79
CA LYS A 216 -4.43 23.32 7.97
C LYS A 216 -3.95 23.30 9.42
N LYS A 217 -4.88 23.39 10.39
CA LYS A 217 -4.57 23.39 11.83
C LYS A 217 -4.38 21.98 12.38
N ASN A 218 -5.10 21.00 11.84
CA ASN A 218 -5.04 19.59 12.23
C ASN A 218 -4.88 18.72 10.96
N PRO A 219 -3.66 18.67 10.40
CA PRO A 219 -3.38 17.86 9.23
C PRO A 219 -3.24 16.38 9.62
N GLU A 220 -3.93 15.51 8.91
CA GLU A 220 -3.75 14.06 8.96
C GLU A 220 -3.09 13.61 7.65
N TYR A 221 -2.26 12.58 7.71
CA TYR A 221 -1.60 12.02 6.53
C TYR A 221 -2.30 10.74 6.11
N HIS A 222 -2.51 10.58 4.81
CA HIS A 222 -3.23 9.46 4.24
C HIS A 222 -2.47 8.88 3.04
N GLN A 223 -2.51 7.56 2.92
CA GLN A 223 -1.95 6.82 1.79
C GLN A 223 -3.09 6.08 1.09
N ASN A 224 -3.22 6.31 -0.21
CA ASN A 224 -4.14 5.63 -1.13
C ASN A 224 -3.37 5.27 -2.41
N MET A 225 -4.04 4.92 -3.51
CA MET A 225 -3.36 4.52 -4.76
C MET A 225 -3.92 5.24 -5.98
N ILE A 226 -3.04 5.54 -6.94
CA ILE A 226 -3.44 5.77 -8.33
C ILE A 226 -3.04 4.53 -9.12
N ILE A 227 -3.94 4.01 -9.96
CA ILE A 227 -3.65 2.85 -10.79
C ILE A 227 -4.00 3.19 -12.23
N TYR A 228 -3.03 2.98 -13.13
CA TYR A 228 -3.29 2.87 -14.56
C TYR A 228 -3.85 1.49 -14.86
N LEU A 229 -4.95 1.45 -15.59
CA LEU A 229 -5.63 0.23 -16.01
C LEU A 229 -5.99 0.32 -17.49
N LYS A 230 -5.64 -0.72 -18.24
CA LYS A 230 -6.20 -1.01 -19.56
C LYS A 230 -6.96 -2.33 -19.55
N ASP A 231 -8.25 -2.26 -19.88
CA ASP A 231 -9.18 -3.38 -19.94
C ASP A 231 -10.01 -3.31 -21.22
N GLU A 232 -9.80 -4.25 -22.13
CA GLU A 232 -10.47 -4.26 -23.44
C GLU A 232 -11.95 -4.65 -23.36
N LYS A 233 -12.32 -5.52 -22.41
CA LYS A 233 -13.70 -6.02 -22.25
C LYS A 233 -14.66 -4.86 -21.97
N TYR A 234 -14.22 -3.92 -21.13
CA TYR A 234 -15.03 -2.77 -20.72
C TYR A 234 -14.64 -1.47 -21.42
N GLY A 235 -13.66 -1.51 -22.32
CA GLY A 235 -13.13 -0.33 -23.01
C GLY A 235 -12.56 0.71 -22.03
N ILE A 236 -11.83 0.26 -21.02
CA ILE A 236 -11.19 1.12 -20.02
C ILE A 236 -9.72 1.28 -20.40
N ASP A 237 -9.23 2.51 -20.39
CA ASP A 237 -7.82 2.81 -20.60
C ASP A 237 -7.51 4.17 -19.96
N GLY A 238 -7.05 4.15 -18.71
CA GLY A 238 -6.88 5.37 -17.92
C GLY A 238 -6.30 5.20 -16.54
N TYR A 239 -6.11 6.32 -15.86
CA TYR A 239 -5.63 6.40 -14.48
C TYR A 239 -6.81 6.65 -13.54
N TYR A 240 -6.87 5.93 -12.43
CA TYR A 240 -7.98 6.05 -11.47
C TYR A 240 -7.46 6.08 -10.03
N TYR A 241 -8.22 6.74 -9.17
CA TYR A 241 -7.99 6.80 -7.73
C TYR A 241 -8.62 5.59 -7.04
N PHE A 242 -7.90 5.00 -6.10
CA PHE A 242 -8.30 3.84 -5.30
C PHE A 242 -8.03 4.10 -3.83
N ASP A 243 -9.04 3.97 -2.96
CA ASP A 243 -8.89 4.14 -1.51
C ASP A 243 -9.54 3.01 -0.71
N PRO A 244 -8.85 1.86 -0.59
CA PRO A 244 -9.36 0.72 0.18
C PRO A 244 -9.54 1.04 1.67
N THR A 245 -8.96 2.12 2.18
CA THR A 245 -9.12 2.50 3.59
C THR A 245 -10.48 3.12 3.85
N TRP A 246 -10.89 4.07 3.00
CA TRP A 246 -12.19 4.74 3.14
C TRP A 246 -13.36 3.83 2.77
N ASP A 247 -13.11 2.83 1.92
CA ASP A 247 -14.05 1.75 1.61
C ASP A 247 -13.98 0.54 2.57
N SER A 248 -13.09 0.58 3.59
CA SER A 248 -12.99 -0.51 4.55
C SER A 248 -14.31 -0.77 5.28
N ILE A 249 -14.59 -2.06 5.52
CA ILE A 249 -15.83 -2.49 6.15
C ILE A 249 -15.93 -1.94 7.58
N LYS A 250 -17.13 -1.48 7.94
CA LYS A 250 -17.47 -1.03 9.29
C LYS A 250 -18.44 -2.02 9.94
N GLU A 251 -18.52 -1.96 11.26
CA GLU A 251 -19.47 -2.75 12.02
C GLU A 251 -20.91 -2.51 11.50
N GLY A 252 -21.60 -3.60 11.13
CA GLY A 252 -22.96 -3.57 10.60
C GLY A 252 -23.07 -3.52 9.07
N ASP A 253 -21.98 -3.36 8.34
CA ASP A 253 -22.00 -3.42 6.87
C ASP A 253 -22.33 -4.84 6.38
N LYS A 254 -23.22 -4.91 5.39
CA LYS A 254 -23.64 -6.17 4.76
C LYS A 254 -23.07 -6.37 3.36
N GLN A 255 -22.57 -5.30 2.75
CA GLN A 255 -22.09 -5.26 1.37
C GLN A 255 -20.76 -4.50 1.29
N PRO A 256 -19.89 -4.80 0.30
CA PRO A 256 -18.69 -4.03 0.06
C PRO A 256 -19.00 -2.57 -0.28
N ARG A 257 -18.18 -1.66 0.28
CA ARG A 257 -18.14 -0.26 -0.13
C ARG A 257 -17.13 -0.11 -1.27
N LEU A 258 -17.51 0.59 -2.31
CA LEU A 258 -16.79 0.71 -3.57
C LEU A 258 -16.75 2.16 -4.05
N ASN A 259 -17.09 3.12 -3.18
CA ASN A 259 -17.20 4.53 -3.53
C ASN A 259 -15.86 5.12 -3.99
N PHE A 260 -14.76 4.54 -3.55
CA PHE A 260 -13.41 4.93 -3.94
C PHE A 260 -12.73 3.86 -4.81
N PHE A 261 -13.46 2.85 -5.30
CA PHE A 261 -12.96 1.93 -6.32
C PHE A 261 -13.05 2.60 -7.71
N MET A 262 -11.90 2.80 -8.36
CA MET A 262 -11.80 3.42 -9.69
C MET A 262 -12.42 4.81 -9.80
N LEU A 263 -12.24 5.65 -8.78
CA LEU A 263 -12.74 7.02 -8.82
C LEU A 263 -11.96 7.83 -9.89
N PRO A 264 -12.65 8.54 -10.81
CA PRO A 264 -12.01 9.45 -11.75
C PRO A 264 -11.21 10.54 -11.03
N ILE A 265 -10.08 10.97 -11.61
CA ILE A 265 -9.15 11.91 -10.95
C ILE A 265 -9.79 13.29 -10.70
N ASP A 266 -10.69 13.75 -11.57
CA ASP A 266 -11.43 15.00 -11.36
C ASP A 266 -12.42 14.95 -10.21
N GLU A 267 -12.93 13.77 -9.86
CA GLU A 267 -13.87 13.59 -8.75
C GLU A 267 -13.22 13.72 -7.37
N ILE A 268 -11.88 13.65 -7.28
CA ILE A 268 -11.15 13.84 -6.01
C ILE A 268 -11.49 15.19 -5.35
N LYS A 269 -11.73 16.24 -6.15
CA LYS A 269 -12.08 17.57 -5.65
C LYS A 269 -13.47 17.64 -5.00
N ASN A 270 -14.34 16.69 -5.33
CA ASN A 270 -15.73 16.62 -4.90
C ASN A 270 -15.90 15.69 -3.68
N ILE A 271 -14.82 15.14 -3.13
CA ILE A 271 -14.86 14.32 -1.92
C ILE A 271 -15.15 15.22 -0.71
N ASN A 272 -16.26 14.95 -0.01
CA ASN A 272 -16.68 15.68 1.20
C ASN A 272 -15.81 15.34 2.43
N ILE A 273 -15.06 14.24 2.37
CA ILE A 273 -14.12 13.84 3.42
C ILE A 273 -12.96 14.83 3.42
N ARG A 274 -13.06 15.88 4.25
CA ARG A 274 -12.00 16.81 4.69
C ARG A 274 -10.96 17.18 3.61
N ARG A 275 -11.06 18.38 3.01
CA ARG A 275 -10.09 19.01 2.08
C ARG A 275 -8.76 18.24 1.88
N ILE A 276 -8.67 17.49 0.79
CA ILE A 276 -7.45 16.80 0.35
C ILE A 276 -6.45 17.84 -0.16
N GLN A 277 -5.28 17.90 0.47
CA GLN A 277 -4.19 18.84 0.22
C GLN A 277 -2.92 18.08 -0.24
N PRO A 278 -2.05 18.76 -1.01
CA PRO A 278 -0.77 18.18 -1.43
C PRO A 278 0.08 17.75 -0.23
N MET A 279 0.79 16.64 -0.40
CA MET A 279 2.02 16.38 0.34
C MET A 279 3.21 16.50 -0.59
N ASN A 280 4.30 17.07 -0.10
CA ASN A 280 5.57 16.97 -0.80
C ASN A 280 5.93 15.49 -0.99
N THR A 281 6.15 15.02 -2.22
CA THR A 281 6.49 13.61 -2.50
C THR A 281 7.88 13.22 -1.98
N ASP A 282 8.71 14.21 -1.63
CA ASP A 282 9.98 14.02 -0.93
C ASP A 282 9.81 13.89 0.60
N PHE A 283 8.58 14.05 1.11
CA PHE A 283 8.27 13.73 2.49
C PHE A 283 8.15 12.22 2.61
N ASP A 284 9.19 11.59 3.17
CA ASP A 284 9.03 10.29 3.77
C ASP A 284 7.99 10.42 4.89
N CYS A 285 6.85 9.76 4.72
CA CYS A 285 5.88 9.45 5.78
C CYS A 285 6.47 8.54 6.88
N ILE A 286 7.79 8.32 6.83
CA ILE A 286 8.61 7.68 7.83
C ILE A 286 9.41 8.80 8.46
N THR A 287 9.09 9.04 9.73
CA THR A 287 9.82 9.95 10.63
C THR A 287 11.27 10.13 10.23
N LYS A 288 11.65 11.37 9.88
CA LYS A 288 13.05 11.76 9.70
C LYS A 288 13.90 11.11 10.80
N PRO A 289 14.99 10.41 10.48
CA PRO A 289 15.91 9.84 11.47
C PRO A 289 16.36 10.87 12.52
N GLU A 290 16.28 12.16 12.16
CA GLU A 290 16.57 13.32 13.00
C GLU A 290 15.82 13.36 14.33
N LYS A 291 14.57 12.86 14.42
CA LYS A 291 13.85 12.78 15.71
C LYS A 291 14.37 11.66 16.63
N TYR A 292 15.19 10.75 16.10
CA TYR A 292 15.79 9.64 16.85
C TYR A 292 17.32 9.74 16.95
N LYS A 293 17.95 10.79 16.38
CA LYS A 293 19.38 11.07 16.49
C LYS A 293 19.86 11.10 17.95
N ASP A 294 19.03 11.63 18.85
CA ASP A 294 19.37 11.75 20.28
C ASP A 294 19.23 10.44 21.08
N ARG A 295 18.74 9.35 20.46
CA ARG A 295 18.59 8.05 21.14
C ARG A 295 19.60 6.99 20.67
N GLY A 296 20.43 7.26 19.66
CA GLY A 296 21.39 6.25 19.15
C GLY A 296 20.73 5.09 18.40
N THR A 297 19.43 5.20 18.08
CA THR A 297 18.69 4.30 17.18
C THR A 297 18.81 4.85 15.77
N MET A 298 19.64 4.26 14.91
CA MET A 298 19.49 4.47 13.48
C MET A 298 18.26 3.70 13.02
N VAL A 299 17.10 4.36 13.01
CA VAL A 299 15.92 3.84 12.31
C VAL A 299 16.29 3.88 10.83
N PHE A 300 16.59 2.72 10.24
CA PHE A 300 16.87 2.64 8.82
C PHE A 300 15.67 3.24 8.07
N ASN A 301 15.95 4.19 7.18
CA ASN A 301 14.96 4.67 6.22
C ASN A 301 14.41 3.45 5.49
N ILE A 302 13.07 3.31 5.48
CA ILE A 302 12.43 2.42 4.51
C ILE A 302 12.94 2.84 3.13
N PRO A 303 13.34 1.90 2.26
CA PRO A 303 13.69 2.23 0.89
C PRO A 303 12.57 3.09 0.28
N THR A 304 12.91 4.31 -0.08
CA THR A 304 12.03 5.27 -0.75
C THR A 304 11.45 4.60 -2.00
N ALA A 305 10.15 4.33 -2.01
CA ALA A 305 9.49 3.62 -3.11
C ALA A 305 9.73 4.30 -4.47
N ASN A 306 10.19 3.51 -5.42
CA ASN A 306 10.13 3.85 -6.84
C ASN A 306 8.68 3.64 -7.29
N ASN A 307 7.84 4.69 -7.20
CA ASN A 307 6.51 4.91 -7.86
C ASN A 307 5.55 5.72 -6.95
N ARG A 308 6.01 6.83 -6.36
CA ARG A 308 5.17 7.71 -5.52
C ARG A 308 4.56 8.84 -6.35
N ILE A 309 3.29 9.11 -6.08
CA ILE A 309 2.53 10.26 -6.56
C ILE A 309 1.81 10.93 -5.38
N SER A 310 1.40 12.19 -5.53
CA SER A 310 0.52 12.92 -4.63
C SER A 310 -0.49 13.67 -5.48
N VAL A 311 -1.63 13.06 -5.79
CA VAL A 311 -2.76 13.65 -6.51
C VAL A 311 -3.76 14.20 -5.51
N PHE A 312 -4.16 15.45 -5.70
CA PHE A 312 -5.09 16.19 -4.85
C PHE A 312 -5.95 17.14 -5.69
N SER A 313 -6.93 17.77 -5.07
CA SER A 313 -7.97 18.58 -5.74
C SER A 313 -7.48 19.68 -6.68
N THR A 314 -6.24 20.15 -6.55
CA THR A 314 -5.68 21.26 -7.34
C THR A 314 -4.37 20.92 -8.06
N GLY A 315 -3.92 19.66 -8.06
CA GLY A 315 -2.62 19.30 -8.63
C GLY A 315 -2.16 17.87 -8.34
N ALA A 316 -1.03 17.48 -8.91
CA ALA A 316 -0.41 16.17 -8.73
C ALA A 316 1.13 16.29 -8.63
N MET A 317 1.73 16.03 -7.47
CA MET A 317 3.19 15.89 -7.36
C MET A 317 3.61 14.48 -7.75
N VAL A 318 4.65 14.34 -8.58
CA VAL A 318 5.10 13.04 -9.08
C VAL A 318 6.59 12.87 -8.81
N ASN A 319 7.00 11.73 -8.23
CA ASN A 319 8.42 11.46 -8.03
C ASN A 319 9.12 11.06 -9.35
N LYS A 320 10.46 10.98 -9.35
CA LYS A 320 11.25 10.71 -10.57
C LYS A 320 10.85 9.43 -11.31
N ASN A 321 10.47 8.37 -10.58
CA ASN A 321 10.14 7.08 -11.18
C ASN A 321 8.74 7.06 -11.78
N ALA A 322 7.75 7.58 -11.06
CA ALA A 322 6.42 7.77 -11.61
C ALA A 322 6.47 8.71 -12.82
N LEU A 323 7.29 9.77 -12.78
CA LEU A 323 7.52 10.64 -13.93
C LEU A 323 8.16 9.91 -15.12
N LYS A 324 9.11 9.00 -14.88
CA LYS A 324 9.71 8.18 -15.94
C LYS A 324 8.66 7.32 -16.64
N PHE A 325 7.74 6.72 -15.88
CA PHE A 325 6.63 5.96 -16.44
C PHE A 325 5.67 6.86 -17.23
N LEU A 326 5.23 7.99 -16.65
CA LEU A 326 4.31 8.91 -17.33
C LEU A 326 4.89 9.46 -18.65
N LYS A 327 6.22 9.64 -18.74
CA LYS A 327 6.92 10.02 -19.98
C LYS A 327 6.91 8.92 -21.05
N GLN A 328 6.69 7.66 -20.67
CA GLN A 328 6.61 6.52 -21.59
C GLN A 328 5.19 6.25 -22.08
N ASP A 329 4.17 6.78 -21.39
CA ASP A 329 2.78 6.70 -21.84
C ASP A 329 2.63 7.42 -23.18
N GLU A 330 2.22 6.68 -24.22
CA GLU A 330 2.19 7.17 -25.60
C GLU A 330 1.23 8.35 -25.80
N GLN A 331 0.17 8.45 -25.01
CA GLN A 331 -0.79 9.55 -25.11
C GLN A 331 -0.32 10.78 -24.32
N LEU A 332 0.40 10.57 -23.22
CA LEU A 332 0.93 11.66 -22.40
C LEU A 332 2.28 12.20 -22.92
N LYS A 333 3.06 11.37 -23.62
CA LYS A 333 4.39 11.71 -24.12
C LYS A 333 4.43 12.96 -25.01
N PRO A 334 3.55 13.14 -26.02
CA PRO A 334 3.54 14.35 -26.84
C PRO A 334 3.26 15.63 -26.03
N ILE A 335 2.46 15.50 -24.96
CA ILE A 335 2.17 16.60 -24.04
C ILE A 335 3.44 16.95 -23.26
N PHE A 336 4.14 15.94 -22.69
CA PHE A 336 5.43 16.14 -22.02
C PHE A 336 6.48 16.79 -22.94
N GLU A 337 6.61 16.32 -24.17
CA GLU A 337 7.57 16.87 -25.14
C GLU A 337 7.24 18.31 -25.54
N THR A 338 5.96 18.62 -25.71
CA THR A 338 5.51 19.99 -26.01
C THR A 338 5.78 20.93 -24.84
N MET A 339 5.48 20.51 -23.61
CA MET A 339 5.79 21.28 -22.41
C MET A 339 7.29 21.51 -22.24
N HIS A 340 8.10 20.47 -22.41
CA HIS A 340 9.56 20.58 -22.29
C HIS A 340 10.15 21.56 -23.31
N ARG A 341 9.59 21.60 -24.53
CA ARG A 341 9.96 22.60 -25.55
C ARG A 341 9.58 24.03 -25.17
N GLN A 342 8.42 24.23 -24.54
CA GLN A 342 7.95 25.55 -24.10
C GLN A 342 8.73 26.09 -22.89
N HIS A 343 9.24 25.18 -22.05
CA HIS A 343 9.94 25.52 -20.80
C HIS A 343 11.28 24.74 -20.65
N PRO A 344 12.27 24.96 -21.54
CA PRO A 344 13.47 24.12 -21.62
C PRO A 344 14.44 24.26 -20.44
N ASN A 345 14.37 25.35 -19.67
CA ASN A 345 15.30 25.67 -18.57
C ASN A 345 14.71 25.43 -17.16
N GLU A 346 13.57 24.73 -17.05
CA GLU A 346 12.77 24.66 -15.82
C GLU A 346 12.80 23.30 -15.11
N GLU A 347 13.96 22.63 -15.02
CA GLU A 347 14.12 21.51 -14.06
C GLU A 347 13.86 21.94 -12.59
N LYS A 348 13.88 23.24 -12.29
CA LYS A 348 13.63 23.82 -10.97
C LYS A 348 12.17 24.22 -10.67
N MET A 349 11.25 24.22 -11.65
CA MET A 349 9.83 24.56 -11.39
C MET A 349 8.97 23.31 -11.20
N PHE A 350 9.21 22.57 -10.11
CA PHE A 350 8.36 21.45 -9.69
C PHE A 350 6.87 21.82 -9.58
N ARG A 351 6.52 23.06 -9.19
CA ARG A 351 5.13 23.49 -8.96
C ARG A 351 4.28 23.61 -10.23
N ASN A 352 4.89 23.95 -11.39
CA ASN A 352 4.14 24.00 -12.64
C ASN A 352 3.77 22.58 -13.10
N TYR A 353 4.71 21.63 -12.97
CA TYR A 353 4.45 20.22 -13.26
C TYR A 353 3.31 19.62 -12.42
N GLU A 354 3.04 20.17 -11.23
CA GLU A 354 1.95 19.68 -10.37
C GLU A 354 0.56 19.87 -11.01
N PHE A 355 0.26 21.09 -11.45
CA PHE A 355 -1.02 21.36 -12.12
C PHE A 355 -1.12 20.62 -13.46
N PHE A 356 0.00 20.48 -14.19
CA PHE A 356 0.02 19.76 -15.47
C PHE A 356 -0.17 18.26 -15.30
N ALA A 357 0.52 17.62 -14.36
CA ALA A 357 0.37 16.18 -14.11
C ALA A 357 -1.07 15.83 -13.72
N TYR A 358 -1.74 16.65 -12.91
CA TYR A 358 -3.15 16.45 -12.58
C TYR A 358 -4.05 16.50 -13.82
N ASN A 359 -3.93 17.56 -14.62
CA ASN A 359 -4.71 17.71 -15.84
C ASN A 359 -4.43 16.60 -16.85
N MET A 360 -3.19 16.12 -16.93
CA MET A 360 -2.78 15.03 -17.81
C MET A 360 -3.37 13.70 -17.38
N LEU A 361 -3.24 13.36 -16.09
CA LEU A 361 -3.87 12.16 -15.51
C LEU A 361 -5.37 12.23 -15.72
N ASN A 362 -6.00 13.36 -15.39
CA ASN A 362 -7.43 13.56 -15.56
C ASN A 362 -7.90 13.44 -17.01
N ARG A 363 -7.18 14.01 -17.99
CA ARG A 363 -7.50 13.84 -19.41
C ARG A 363 -7.47 12.38 -19.86
N ARG A 364 -6.67 11.57 -19.17
CA ARG A 364 -6.53 10.14 -19.43
C ARG A 364 -7.49 9.29 -18.59
N SER A 365 -8.09 9.85 -17.54
CA SER A 365 -9.14 9.24 -16.72
C SER A 365 -10.50 9.36 -17.39
N GLN A 366 -10.98 8.29 -18.02
CA GLN A 366 -12.33 8.28 -18.56
C GLN A 366 -13.34 8.00 -17.45
N ASN A 367 -14.40 8.80 -17.35
CA ASN A 367 -15.52 8.51 -16.46
C ASN A 367 -16.12 7.15 -16.78
N ILE A 368 -16.27 6.32 -15.73
CA ILE A 368 -16.93 5.03 -15.85
C ILE A 368 -18.42 5.27 -15.66
N ASP A 369 -19.20 4.86 -16.65
CA ASP A 369 -20.65 4.95 -16.54
C ASP A 369 -21.19 4.07 -15.41
N GLY A 370 -22.25 4.54 -14.74
CA GLY A 370 -22.89 3.80 -13.64
C GLY A 370 -23.33 2.39 -14.06
N LEU A 371 -23.91 2.23 -15.25
CA LEU A 371 -24.36 0.93 -15.76
C LEU A 371 -23.19 0.01 -16.08
N LYS A 372 -22.09 0.59 -16.60
CA LYS A 372 -20.85 -0.16 -16.85
C LYS A 372 -20.23 -0.67 -15.53
N MET A 373 -20.24 0.15 -14.48
CA MET A 373 -19.77 -0.30 -13.16
C MET A 373 -20.68 -1.39 -12.57
N GLU A 374 -22.00 -1.26 -12.70
CA GLU A 374 -22.94 -2.31 -12.31
C GLU A 374 -22.68 -3.62 -13.05
N GLU A 375 -22.36 -3.57 -14.35
CA GLU A 375 -21.95 -4.74 -15.14
C GLU A 375 -20.63 -5.36 -14.66
N ILE A 376 -19.62 -4.53 -14.34
CA ILE A 376 -18.34 -4.99 -13.76
C ILE A 376 -18.60 -5.71 -12.43
N ILE A 377 -19.42 -5.12 -11.55
CA ILE A 377 -19.81 -5.72 -10.27
C ILE A 377 -20.53 -7.03 -10.51
N LYS A 378 -21.57 -7.06 -11.36
CA LYS A 378 -22.35 -8.27 -11.66
C LYS A 378 -21.47 -9.42 -12.11
N ASN A 379 -20.59 -9.15 -13.08
CA ASN A 379 -19.71 -10.18 -13.61
C ASN A 379 -18.69 -10.63 -12.56
N THR A 380 -18.13 -9.72 -11.77
CA THR A 380 -17.21 -10.07 -10.67
C THR A 380 -17.90 -10.94 -9.62
N VAL A 381 -19.11 -10.57 -9.17
CA VAL A 381 -19.91 -11.34 -8.20
C VAL A 381 -20.23 -12.72 -8.75
N SER A 382 -20.57 -12.84 -10.03
CA SER A 382 -20.82 -14.15 -10.68
C SER A 382 -19.63 -15.11 -10.60
N LYS A 383 -18.41 -14.56 -10.64
CA LYS A 383 -17.17 -15.34 -10.48
C LYS A 383 -16.85 -15.64 -9.02
N LEU A 384 -17.11 -14.71 -8.12
CA LEU A 384 -16.92 -14.88 -6.67
C LEU A 384 -17.97 -15.78 -6.00
N ARG A 385 -19.08 -16.04 -6.69
CA ARG A 385 -20.22 -16.84 -6.21
C ARG A 385 -20.65 -17.85 -7.27
N PRO A 386 -19.80 -18.83 -7.62
CA PRO A 386 -20.09 -19.78 -8.71
C PRO A 386 -21.34 -20.65 -8.47
N ASN A 387 -21.78 -20.76 -7.21
CA ASN A 387 -22.96 -21.54 -6.81
C ASN A 387 -24.25 -20.72 -6.76
N PHE A 388 -24.20 -19.40 -6.99
CA PHE A 388 -25.39 -18.56 -6.98
C PHE A 388 -26.14 -18.69 -8.30
N SER A 389 -27.48 -18.69 -8.23
CA SER A 389 -28.32 -18.55 -9.42
C SER A 389 -28.21 -17.14 -10.00
N ASN A 390 -28.59 -16.95 -11.27
CA ASN A 390 -28.61 -15.63 -11.89
C ASN A 390 -29.43 -14.61 -11.07
N THR A 391 -30.56 -15.03 -10.50
CA THR A 391 -31.39 -14.18 -9.64
C THR A 391 -30.66 -13.77 -8.35
N GLN A 392 -29.90 -14.67 -7.73
CA GLN A 392 -29.11 -14.35 -6.54
C GLN A 392 -27.97 -13.38 -6.86
N ILE A 393 -27.30 -13.56 -8.01
CA ILE A 393 -26.27 -12.63 -8.51
C ILE A 393 -26.87 -11.23 -8.74
N GLU A 394 -28.03 -11.16 -9.36
CA GLU A 394 -28.73 -9.89 -9.62
C GLU A 394 -29.13 -9.19 -8.31
N GLN A 395 -29.68 -9.94 -7.35
CA GLN A 395 -30.05 -9.40 -6.04
C GLN A 395 -28.82 -8.88 -5.27
N GLU A 396 -27.72 -9.63 -5.24
CA GLU A 396 -26.49 -9.18 -4.55
C GLU A 396 -25.90 -7.95 -5.25
N THR A 397 -25.85 -7.94 -6.58
CA THR A 397 -25.39 -6.78 -7.37
C THR A 397 -26.23 -5.54 -7.09
N GLU A 398 -27.56 -5.67 -7.13
CA GLU A 398 -28.48 -4.57 -6.87
C GLU A 398 -28.27 -4.02 -5.45
N GLN A 399 -28.09 -4.90 -4.46
CA GLN A 399 -27.86 -4.48 -3.09
C GLN A 399 -26.51 -3.77 -2.92
N ILE A 400 -25.44 -4.26 -3.56
CA ILE A 400 -24.14 -3.57 -3.60
C ILE A 400 -24.30 -2.17 -4.19
N CYS A 401 -24.92 -2.06 -5.36
CA CYS A 401 -25.14 -0.76 -6.02
C CYS A 401 -25.97 0.19 -5.15
N LYS A 402 -27.07 -0.30 -4.57
CA LYS A 402 -27.97 0.51 -3.74
C LYS A 402 -27.27 1.08 -2.50
N GLU A 403 -26.53 0.26 -1.77
CA GLU A 403 -25.78 0.74 -0.59
C GLU A 403 -24.70 1.74 -1.01
N ASN A 404 -23.98 1.49 -2.11
CA ASN A 404 -22.96 2.42 -2.60
C ASN A 404 -23.52 3.74 -3.13
N CYS A 405 -24.72 3.76 -3.71
CA CYS A 405 -25.44 5.00 -4.04
C CYS A 405 -25.75 5.82 -2.78
N LYS A 406 -26.20 5.18 -1.71
CA LYS A 406 -26.46 5.84 -0.42
C LYS A 406 -25.18 6.42 0.17
N TYR A 407 -24.11 5.64 0.24
CA TYR A 407 -22.82 6.12 0.75
C TYR A 407 -22.23 7.24 -0.12
N ALA A 408 -22.50 7.25 -1.44
CA ALA A 408 -22.03 8.32 -2.32
C ALA A 408 -22.64 9.68 -1.93
N GLN A 409 -23.89 9.72 -1.49
CA GLN A 409 -24.54 10.95 -1.03
C GLN A 409 -23.88 11.54 0.23
N GLU A 410 -23.31 10.69 1.08
CA GLU A 410 -22.62 11.11 2.31
C GLU A 410 -21.18 11.56 2.01
N ASN A 411 -20.49 10.85 1.11
CA ASN A 411 -19.05 11.02 0.88
C ASN A 411 -18.69 12.03 -0.20
N PHE A 412 -19.63 12.41 -1.07
CA PHE A 412 -19.37 13.33 -2.18
C PHE A 412 -20.32 14.53 -2.19
N ASP A 413 -19.82 15.67 -2.63
CA ASP A 413 -20.62 16.88 -2.74
C ASP A 413 -21.72 16.75 -3.81
N TYR A 414 -22.64 17.72 -3.85
CA TYR A 414 -23.73 17.72 -4.81
C TYR A 414 -23.28 17.91 -6.28
N LEU A 415 -22.05 18.37 -6.53
CA LEU A 415 -21.47 18.55 -7.87
C LEU A 415 -20.77 17.29 -8.38
N SER A 416 -20.50 16.31 -7.51
CA SER A 416 -19.87 15.06 -7.90
C SER A 416 -20.66 14.30 -8.94
N ASN A 417 -19.95 13.81 -9.95
CA ASN A 417 -20.40 12.85 -10.94
C ASN A 417 -19.78 11.47 -10.67
N SER A 418 -19.51 11.13 -9.41
CA SER A 418 -19.04 9.80 -9.04
C SER A 418 -20.01 8.73 -9.53
N VAL A 419 -19.46 7.56 -9.85
CA VAL A 419 -20.14 6.47 -10.55
C VAL A 419 -21.49 6.11 -9.89
N PHE A 420 -21.51 5.94 -8.57
CA PHE A 420 -22.70 5.55 -7.84
C PHE A 420 -23.71 6.69 -7.67
N LYS A 421 -23.26 7.95 -7.69
CA LYS A 421 -24.18 9.08 -7.67
C LYS A 421 -24.91 9.23 -9.00
N ASN A 422 -24.20 9.02 -10.11
CA ASN A 422 -24.80 8.99 -11.45
C ASN A 422 -25.73 7.79 -11.66
N LEU A 423 -25.38 6.62 -11.11
CA LEU A 423 -26.20 5.40 -11.24
C LEU A 423 -27.61 5.60 -10.66
N MET A 424 -27.70 6.27 -9.51
CA MET A 424 -28.98 6.62 -8.88
C MET A 424 -29.86 7.45 -9.82
N HIS A 425 -29.33 8.55 -10.36
CA HIS A 425 -30.09 9.44 -11.26
C HIS A 425 -30.56 8.73 -12.54
N LYS A 426 -29.75 7.83 -13.09
CA LYS A 426 -30.13 7.03 -14.27
C LYS A 426 -31.26 6.05 -13.98
N LYS A 427 -31.23 5.37 -12.83
CA LYS A 427 -32.31 4.46 -12.43
C LYS A 427 -33.60 5.22 -12.11
N GLU A 428 -33.51 6.40 -11.53
CA GLU A 428 -34.66 7.29 -11.29
C GLU A 428 -35.31 7.76 -12.60
N ALA A 429 -34.50 8.22 -13.58
CA ALA A 429 -34.98 8.64 -14.89
C ALA A 429 -35.65 7.48 -15.66
N TYR A 430 -35.02 6.29 -15.67
CA TYR A 430 -35.58 5.11 -16.32
C TYR A 430 -36.94 4.72 -15.72
N ASN A 431 -37.08 4.77 -14.39
CA ASN A 431 -38.33 4.44 -13.71
C ASN A 431 -39.44 5.48 -13.97
N GLN A 432 -39.08 6.77 -14.14
CA GLN A 432 -40.03 7.82 -14.52
C GLN A 432 -40.54 7.60 -15.95
N ASP A 433 -39.65 7.34 -16.92
CA ASP A 433 -40.03 7.06 -18.31
C ASP A 433 -40.93 5.82 -18.43
N THR A 434 -40.66 4.75 -17.65
CA THR A 434 -41.50 3.54 -17.66
C THR A 434 -42.88 3.75 -17.01
N ASN A 435 -42.99 4.65 -16.03
CA ASN A 435 -44.27 4.98 -15.39
C ASN A 435 -45.11 5.93 -16.24
N ASP A 436 -44.48 6.81 -17.02
CA ASP A 436 -45.19 7.65 -17.98
C ASP A 436 -45.71 6.84 -19.18
N LEU A 437 -45.00 5.78 -19.58
CA LEU A 437 -45.44 4.85 -20.62
C LEU A 437 -46.59 3.92 -20.18
N THR A 438 -46.65 3.53 -18.90
CA THR A 438 -47.77 2.73 -18.36
C THR A 438 -49.00 3.56 -17.99
N ASN A 439 -48.86 4.86 -17.72
CA ASN A 439 -49.98 5.78 -17.52
C ASN A 439 -50.57 6.34 -18.84
N GLN A 440 -49.95 6.03 -19.98
CA GLN A 440 -50.45 6.37 -21.32
C GLN A 440 -51.09 5.17 -22.06
N GLN A 441 -51.20 4.01 -21.40
CA GLN A 441 -51.98 2.84 -21.84
C GLN A 441 -53.25 2.70 -21.00
#